data_AF-A0A0K1PC87-F1
#
_entry.id   AF-A0A0K1PC87-F1
#
_cell.length_a   1.000
_cell.length_b   1.000
_cell.length_c   1.000
_cell.angle_alpha   90.00
_cell.angle_beta   90.00
_cell.angle_gamma   90.00
#
_symmetry.space_group_name_H-M   'P 1'
#
loop_
_entity.id
_entity.type
_entity.pdbx_description
1 polymer ?
#
loop_
_entity_poly.entity_id
_entity_poly.type
_entity_poly.pdbx_seq_one_letter_code
_entity_poly.pdbx_strand_id
1 'polypeptide(L)'
;MLRRKSRATERASIFDTGSSAFLLVAAVALGGVGIVEHSTLHIVFSALGVFLAIRQLRYWLKGPATKMDWWYTHMGNMLGACIGTVTAFLVVNVPRFGLQRYALYFWMGPGILGGIAIIFWTRFYRWRFEGRSRRPAKEAETPPVA
;
A
#
# COMPACT_ATOMS: atom_id res chain seq x y z
N MET A 1 -13.07 29.38 -15.00
CA MET A 1 -13.65 29.21 -13.64
C MET A 1 -13.55 27.75 -13.23
N LEU A 2 -12.55 27.38 -12.41
CA LEU A 2 -12.38 26.01 -11.93
C LEU A 2 -13.34 25.75 -10.77
N ARG A 3 -14.47 25.10 -11.08
CA ARG A 3 -15.52 24.72 -10.14
C ARG A 3 -14.99 23.73 -9.11
N ARG A 4 -14.61 24.26 -7.95
CA ARG A 4 -14.24 23.53 -6.74
C ARG A 4 -15.45 22.74 -6.24
N LYS A 5 -15.66 21.51 -6.74
CA LYS A 5 -16.71 20.63 -6.25
C LYS A 5 -16.35 20.20 -4.83
N SER A 6 -17.12 20.73 -3.89
CA SER A 6 -17.12 20.44 -2.46
C SER A 6 -16.99 18.93 -2.20
N ARG A 7 -15.82 18.50 -1.74
CA ARG A 7 -15.56 17.14 -1.21
C ARG A 7 -16.00 17.06 0.26
N ALA A 8 -17.25 17.40 0.54
CA ALA A 8 -17.75 17.44 1.91
C ALA A 8 -18.70 16.29 2.28
N THR A 9 -19.20 15.48 1.34
CA THR A 9 -20.25 14.51 1.70
C THR A 9 -20.47 13.39 0.68
N GLU A 10 -19.42 12.90 0.01
CA GLU A 10 -19.56 11.63 -0.71
C GLU A 10 -19.40 10.52 0.33
N ARG A 11 -20.54 10.19 0.98
CA ARG A 11 -20.78 8.95 1.71
C ARG A 11 -19.90 7.88 1.07
N ALA A 12 -18.94 7.30 1.81
CA ALA A 12 -18.11 6.21 1.33
C ALA A 12 -18.99 5.28 0.51
N SER A 13 -18.78 5.25 -0.82
CA SER A 13 -19.75 4.66 -1.72
C SER A 13 -19.97 3.22 -1.25
N ILE A 14 -21.23 2.82 -1.10
CA ILE A 14 -21.58 1.47 -0.64
C ILE A 14 -20.88 0.42 -1.52
N PHE A 15 -20.66 0.77 -2.80
CA PHE A 15 -19.87 0.00 -3.76
C PHE A 15 -18.37 -0.13 -3.41
N ASP A 16 -17.72 0.91 -2.88
CA ASP A 16 -16.30 0.89 -2.51
C ASP A 16 -16.05 0.06 -1.23
N THR A 17 -17.03 0.11 -0.32
CA THR A 17 -17.02 -0.74 0.89
C THR A 17 -17.31 -2.19 0.51
N GLY A 18 -18.25 -2.41 -0.41
CA GLY A 18 -18.59 -3.74 -0.93
C GLY A 18 -17.44 -4.45 -1.61
N SER A 19 -16.67 -3.75 -2.47
CA SER A 19 -15.51 -4.33 -3.14
C SER A 19 -14.39 -4.73 -2.17
N SER A 20 -14.15 -3.92 -1.14
CA SER A 20 -13.17 -4.19 -0.09
C SER A 20 -13.59 -5.37 0.80
N ALA A 21 -14.88 -5.46 1.15
CA ALA A 21 -15.44 -6.58 1.91
C ALA A 21 -15.40 -7.88 1.10
N PHE A 22 -15.72 -7.82 -0.19
CA PHE A 22 -15.59 -8.96 -1.09
C PHE A 22 -14.15 -9.46 -1.19
N LEU A 23 -13.18 -8.54 -1.35
CA LEU A 23 -11.75 -8.87 -1.32
C LEU A 23 -11.34 -9.56 -0.02
N LEU A 24 -11.85 -9.10 1.13
CA LEU A 24 -11.56 -9.71 2.42
C LEU A 24 -12.11 -11.14 2.50
N VAL A 25 -13.37 -11.34 2.10
CA VAL A 25 -14.01 -12.66 2.08
C VAL A 25 -13.28 -13.62 1.14
N ALA A 26 -12.95 -13.18 -0.06
CA ALA A 26 -12.19 -13.97 -1.03
C ALA A 26 -10.80 -14.35 -0.51
N ALA A 27 -10.10 -13.42 0.15
CA ALA A 27 -8.79 -13.70 0.73
C ALA A 27 -8.86 -14.74 1.87
N VAL A 28 -9.87 -14.64 2.75
CA VAL A 28 -10.12 -15.62 3.82
C VAL A 28 -10.45 -16.99 3.25
N ALA A 29 -11.31 -17.05 2.22
CA ALA A 29 -11.66 -18.30 1.54
C ALA A 29 -10.42 -18.97 0.91
N LEU A 30 -9.58 -18.19 0.23
CA LEU A 30 -8.28 -18.66 -0.30
C LEU A 30 -7.33 -19.14 0.79
N GLY A 31 -7.39 -18.55 1.99
CA GLY A 31 -6.63 -19.01 3.15
C GLY A 31 -7.09 -20.39 3.62
N GLY A 32 -8.41 -20.60 3.67
CA GLY A 32 -9.00 -21.90 3.95
C GLY A 32 -8.57 -22.98 2.96
N VAL A 33 -8.60 -22.67 1.66
CA VAL A 33 -8.12 -23.58 0.60
C VAL A 33 -6.62 -23.87 0.75
N GLY A 34 -5.82 -22.84 1.03
CA GLY A 34 -4.37 -23.00 1.21
C GLY A 34 -3.97 -23.91 2.37
N ILE A 35 -4.77 -23.93 3.45
CA ILE A 35 -4.56 -24.84 4.59
C ILE A 35 -4.86 -26.29 4.20
N VAL A 36 -5.92 -26.52 3.40
CA VAL A 36 -6.29 -27.86 2.93
C VAL A 36 -5.25 -28.42 1.95
N GLU A 37 -4.69 -27.59 1.08
CA GLU A 37 -3.69 -27.99 0.08
C GLU A 37 -2.24 -28.07 0.64
N HIS A 38 -2.00 -27.71 1.90
CA HIS A 38 -0.66 -27.62 2.50
C HIS A 38 0.33 -26.75 1.70
N SER A 39 -0.17 -25.82 0.89
CA SER A 39 0.66 -24.93 0.06
C SER A 39 1.08 -23.70 0.85
N THR A 40 2.34 -23.67 1.28
CA THR A 40 2.95 -22.51 1.98
C THR A 40 2.76 -21.20 1.20
N LEU A 41 2.77 -21.27 -0.13
CA LEU A 41 2.62 -20.13 -1.01
C LEU A 41 1.19 -19.54 -0.91
N HIS A 42 0.16 -20.38 -1.00
CA HIS A 42 -1.24 -19.95 -0.88
C HIS A 42 -1.53 -19.31 0.49
N ILE A 43 -0.99 -19.87 1.58
CA ILE A 43 -1.15 -19.32 2.92
C ILE A 43 -0.54 -17.91 3.03
N VAL A 44 0.67 -17.72 2.51
CA VAL A 44 1.37 -16.44 2.54
C VAL A 44 0.65 -15.39 1.69
N PHE A 45 0.23 -15.74 0.47
CA PHE A 45 -0.51 -14.82 -0.40
C PHE A 45 -1.89 -14.48 0.15
N SER A 46 -2.57 -15.43 0.78
CA SER A 46 -3.82 -15.19 1.48
C SER A 46 -3.63 -14.21 2.64
N ALA A 47 -2.61 -14.40 3.49
CA ALA A 47 -2.29 -13.48 4.57
C ALA A 47 -1.99 -12.06 4.07
N LEU A 48 -1.22 -11.93 2.98
CA LEU A 48 -0.98 -10.65 2.31
C LEU A 48 -2.28 -10.04 1.78
N GLY A 49 -3.13 -10.83 1.13
CA GLY A 49 -4.43 -10.39 0.62
C GLY A 49 -5.35 -9.85 1.73
N VAL A 50 -5.44 -10.57 2.85
CA VAL A 50 -6.18 -10.13 4.05
C VAL A 50 -5.60 -8.82 4.58
N PHE A 51 -4.28 -8.71 4.70
CA PHE A 51 -3.62 -7.49 5.16
C PHE A 51 -3.94 -6.29 4.26
N LEU A 52 -3.87 -6.44 2.94
CA LEU A 52 -4.22 -5.39 1.98
C LEU A 52 -5.72 -5.02 2.07
N ALA A 53 -6.60 -6.02 2.13
CA ALA A 53 -8.04 -5.81 2.24
C ALA A 53 -8.41 -5.04 3.53
N ILE A 54 -7.82 -5.40 4.67
CA ILE A 54 -8.00 -4.68 5.94
C ILE A 54 -7.49 -3.25 5.83
N ARG A 55 -6.33 -3.02 5.22
CA ARG A 55 -5.80 -1.66 5.02
C ARG A 55 -6.72 -0.81 4.16
N GLN A 56 -7.24 -1.38 3.08
CA GLN A 56 -8.19 -0.71 2.18
C GLN A 56 -9.49 -0.39 2.92
N LEU A 57 -10.05 -1.36 3.65
CA LEU A 57 -11.27 -1.19 4.43
C LEU A 57 -11.10 -0.11 5.52
N ARG A 58 -9.96 -0.10 6.21
CA ARG A 58 -9.64 0.94 7.21
C ARG A 58 -9.51 2.34 6.59
N TYR A 59 -8.96 2.45 5.38
CA TYR A 59 -8.88 3.72 4.66
C TYR A 59 -10.27 4.28 4.35
N TRP A 60 -11.19 3.44 3.89
CA TRP A 60 -12.57 3.83 3.61
C TRP A 60 -13.36 4.19 4.88
N LEU A 61 -13.16 3.44 5.98
CA LEU A 61 -13.86 3.67 7.24
C LEU A 61 -13.39 4.94 7.98
N LYS A 62 -12.10 5.25 7.94
CA LYS A 62 -11.52 6.35 8.75
C LYS A 62 -11.48 7.69 8.01
N GLY A 63 -11.63 7.67 6.68
CA GLY A 63 -11.46 8.85 5.83
C GLY A 63 -10.01 9.35 5.79
N PRO A 64 -9.65 10.19 4.80
CA PRO A 64 -8.30 10.76 4.70
C PRO A 64 -8.02 11.68 5.90
N ALA A 65 -7.05 11.32 6.74
CA ALA A 65 -6.72 12.06 7.96
C ALA A 65 -5.88 13.32 7.68
N THR A 66 -5.14 13.35 6.57
CA THR A 66 -4.35 14.51 6.15
C THR A 66 -4.52 14.81 4.65
N LYS A 67 -4.25 16.07 4.25
CA LYS A 67 -4.29 16.50 2.83
C LYS A 67 -3.36 15.67 1.91
N MET A 68 -2.33 15.02 2.46
CA MET A 68 -1.36 14.23 1.70
C MET A 68 -1.61 12.71 1.75
N ASP A 69 -2.58 12.23 2.54
CA ASP A 69 -2.84 10.79 2.68
C ASP A 69 -3.18 10.11 1.35
N TRP A 70 -3.94 10.77 0.47
CA TRP A 70 -4.22 10.25 -0.88
C TRP A 70 -2.93 10.00 -1.68
N TRP A 71 -1.95 10.90 -1.59
CA TRP A 71 -0.69 10.77 -2.32
C TRP A 71 0.13 9.59 -1.80
N TYR A 72 0.21 9.43 -0.47
CA TYR A 72 0.91 8.29 0.13
C TYR A 72 0.25 6.95 -0.24
N THR A 73 -1.09 6.87 -0.21
CA THR A 73 -1.82 5.67 -0.62
C THR A 73 -1.61 5.37 -2.10
N HIS A 74 -1.67 6.38 -2.97
CA HIS A 74 -1.46 6.21 -4.41
C HIS A 74 -0.03 5.73 -4.73
N MET A 75 0.99 6.37 -4.15
CA MET A 75 2.39 5.97 -4.33
C MET A 75 2.66 4.57 -3.77
N GLY A 76 2.10 4.24 -2.60
CA GLY A 76 2.20 2.90 -2.02
C GLY A 76 1.61 1.82 -2.92
N ASN A 77 0.45 2.08 -3.53
CA ASN A 77 -0.19 1.15 -4.46
C ASN A 77 0.61 0.99 -5.77
N MET A 78 1.16 2.08 -6.32
CA MET A 78 2.02 2.02 -7.51
C MET A 78 3.30 1.20 -7.23
N LEU A 79 3.96 1.43 -6.09
CA LEU A 79 5.13 0.65 -5.69
C LEU A 79 4.79 -0.82 -5.46
N GLY A 80 3.64 -1.10 -4.84
CA GLY A 80 3.12 -2.46 -4.66
C GLY A 80 2.92 -3.18 -6.00
N ALA A 81 2.35 -2.50 -6.99
CA ALA A 81 2.20 -3.04 -8.35
C ALA A 81 3.56 -3.32 -9.01
N CYS A 82 4.53 -2.40 -8.89
CA CYS A 82 5.89 -2.62 -9.40
C CYS A 82 6.55 -3.86 -8.77
N ILE A 83 6.41 -4.06 -7.46
CA ILE A 83 6.91 -5.26 -6.77
C ILE A 83 6.24 -6.51 -7.34
N GLY A 84 4.91 -6.48 -7.53
CA GLY A 84 4.17 -7.59 -8.15
C GLY A 84 4.69 -7.96 -9.54
N THR A 85 4.95 -6.96 -10.39
CA THR A 85 5.51 -7.17 -11.73
C THR A 85 6.92 -7.77 -11.67
N VAL A 86 7.78 -7.28 -10.77
CA VAL A 86 9.12 -7.83 -10.57
C VAL A 86 9.02 -9.28 -10.09
N THR A 87 8.19 -9.58 -9.09
CA THR A 87 7.97 -10.96 -8.62
C THR A 87 7.48 -11.87 -9.75
N ALA A 88 6.51 -11.44 -10.55
CA ALA A 88 6.01 -12.22 -11.68
C ALA A 88 7.10 -12.52 -12.71
N PHE A 89 7.91 -11.50 -13.05
CA PHE A 89 9.04 -11.68 -13.97
C PHE A 89 10.07 -12.68 -13.42
N LEU A 90 10.45 -12.58 -12.15
CA LEU A 90 11.40 -13.52 -11.56
C LEU A 90 10.84 -14.95 -11.53
N VAL A 91 9.63 -15.13 -11.00
CA VAL A 91 9.00 -16.45 -10.84
C VAL A 91 8.86 -17.18 -12.18
N VAL A 92 8.46 -16.49 -13.26
CA VAL A 92 8.32 -17.10 -14.59
C VAL A 92 9.67 -17.54 -15.16
N ASN A 93 10.77 -16.86 -14.80
CA ASN A 93 12.09 -17.16 -15.32
C ASN A 93 12.90 -18.15 -14.46
N VAL A 94 12.58 -18.34 -13.17
CA VAL A 94 13.24 -19.30 -12.27
C VAL A 94 13.35 -20.73 -12.85
N PRO A 95 12.29 -21.30 -13.47
CA PRO A 95 12.37 -22.60 -14.13
C PRO A 95 13.48 -22.72 -15.18
N ARG A 96 13.74 -21.63 -15.92
CA ARG A 96 14.74 -21.61 -17.00
C ARG A 96 16.18 -21.64 -16.48
N PHE A 97 16.39 -21.22 -15.23
CA PHE A 97 17.70 -21.22 -14.58
C PHE A 97 17.99 -22.49 -13.78
N GLY A 98 17.07 -23.48 -13.76
CA GLY A 98 17.24 -24.71 -12.98
C GLY A 98 17.16 -24.51 -11.46
N LEU A 99 16.77 -23.32 -11.00
CA LEU A 99 16.74 -22.92 -9.59
C LEU A 99 15.37 -23.20 -8.92
N GLN A 100 14.65 -24.21 -9.41
CA GLN A 100 13.28 -24.54 -8.96
C GLN A 100 13.19 -24.75 -7.45
N ARG A 101 14.23 -25.32 -6.83
CA ARG A 101 14.32 -25.52 -5.37
C ARG A 101 14.28 -24.22 -4.57
N TYR A 102 14.64 -23.10 -5.19
CA TYR A 102 14.66 -21.76 -4.58
C TYR A 102 13.47 -20.89 -5.00
N ALA A 103 12.47 -21.43 -5.71
CA ALA A 103 11.32 -20.67 -6.21
C ALA A 103 10.62 -19.87 -5.09
N LEU A 104 10.51 -20.42 -3.88
CA LEU A 104 9.95 -19.72 -2.71
C LEU A 104 10.73 -18.44 -2.34
N TYR A 105 12.05 -18.45 -2.44
CA TYR A 105 12.87 -17.25 -2.18
C TYR A 105 12.63 -16.17 -3.22
N PHE A 106 12.41 -16.54 -4.47
CA PHE A 106 12.10 -15.59 -5.54
C PHE A 106 10.66 -15.05 -5.48
N TRP A 107 9.73 -15.84 -4.93
CA TRP A 107 8.37 -15.40 -4.63
C TRP A 107 8.33 -14.40 -3.45
N MET A 108 9.13 -14.64 -2.40
CA MET A 108 9.12 -13.84 -1.18
C MET A 108 10.10 -12.65 -1.22
N GLY A 109 11.23 -12.79 -1.91
CA GLY A 109 12.35 -11.84 -1.89
C GLY A 109 11.97 -10.42 -2.28
N PRO A 110 11.38 -10.19 -3.47
CA PRO A 110 10.98 -8.86 -3.91
C PRO A 110 9.85 -8.30 -3.02
N GLY A 111 8.93 -9.16 -2.58
CA GLY A 111 7.80 -8.81 -1.71
C GLY A 111 8.24 -8.29 -0.35
N ILE A 112 9.14 -9.01 0.32
CA ILE A 112 9.66 -8.63 1.64
C ILE A 112 10.53 -7.38 1.52
N LEU A 113 11.49 -7.38 0.59
CA LEU A 113 12.41 -6.26 0.43
C LEU A 113 11.68 -4.98 0.01
N GLY A 114 10.79 -5.09 -0.96
CA GLY A 114 9.96 -3.99 -1.44
C GLY A 114 8.96 -3.51 -0.39
N GLY A 115 8.35 -4.43 0.37
CA GLY A 115 7.43 -4.09 1.46
C GLY A 115 8.11 -3.29 2.58
N ILE A 116 9.30 -3.73 3.02
CA ILE A 116 10.11 -3.00 4.01
C ILE A 116 10.50 -1.62 3.48
N ALA A 117 10.97 -1.55 2.22
CA ALA A 117 11.35 -0.29 1.59
C ALA A 117 10.17 0.70 1.50
N ILE A 118 8.97 0.24 1.13
CA ILE A 118 7.75 1.07 1.08
C ILE A 118 7.42 1.61 2.47
N ILE A 119 7.46 0.76 3.52
CA ILE A 119 7.16 1.19 4.89
C ILE A 119 8.15 2.26 5.34
N PHE A 120 9.45 2.03 5.12
CA PHE A 120 10.50 2.96 5.49
C PHE A 120 10.37 4.29 4.74
N TRP A 121 10.17 4.23 3.42
CA TRP A 121 9.95 5.40 2.57
C TRP A 121 8.74 6.22 3.01
N THR A 122 7.61 5.55 3.26
CA THR A 122 6.37 6.20 3.71
C THR A 122 6.57 6.89 5.07
N ARG A 123 7.26 6.22 5.99
CA ARG A 123 7.59 6.77 7.33
C ARG A 123 8.51 7.99 7.21
N PHE A 124 9.56 7.89 6.40
CA PHE A 124 10.54 8.95 6.17
C PHE A 124 9.89 10.19 5.56
N TYR A 125 9.06 10.02 4.52
CA TYR A 125 8.38 11.14 3.88
C TYR A 125 7.29 11.76 4.75
N ARG A 126 6.53 10.98 5.52
CA ARG A 126 5.59 11.56 6.51
C ARG A 126 6.34 12.46 7.49
N TRP A 127 7.47 12.01 8.03
CA TRP A 127 8.27 12.79 8.96
C TRP A 127 8.84 14.07 8.30
N ARG A 128 9.33 13.97 7.07
CA ARG A 128 9.88 15.11 6.31
C ARG A 128 8.83 16.19 6.02
N PHE A 129 7.60 15.80 5.68
CA PHE A 129 6.52 16.72 5.35
C PHE A 129 5.86 17.33 6.59
N GLU A 130 5.71 16.57 7.69
CA GLU A 130 5.28 17.10 9.00
C GLU A 130 6.28 18.15 9.54
N GLY A 131 7.58 17.99 9.28
CA GLY A 131 8.62 18.96 9.64
C GLY A 131 8.60 20.26 8.81
N ARG A 132 8.17 20.21 7.54
CA ARG A 132 8.07 21.42 6.69
C ARG A 132 6.89 22.31 7.04
N SER A 133 5.79 21.76 7.56
CA SER A 133 4.66 22.55 8.07
C SER A 133 4.98 23.32 9.36
N ARG A 134 6.12 23.03 10.01
CA ARG A 134 6.58 23.73 11.22
C ARG A 134 7.58 24.84 10.97
N ARG A 135 8.04 25.10 9.73
CA ARG A 135 8.90 26.26 9.46
C ARG A 135 7.98 27.50 9.50
N PRO A 136 7.89 28.22 10.64
CA PRO A 136 7.00 29.34 10.73
C PRO A 136 7.56 30.42 9.82
N ALA A 137 6.70 31.33 9.38
CA ALA A 137 7.04 32.57 8.69
C ALA A 137 7.95 33.53 9.51
N LYS A 138 8.79 33.02 10.42
CA LYS A 138 9.69 33.81 11.26
C LYS A 138 10.91 34.38 10.51
N GLU A 139 11.17 33.93 9.29
CA GLU A 139 12.25 34.48 8.45
C GLU A 139 11.78 35.63 7.55
N ALA A 140 10.47 35.91 7.48
CA ALA A 140 9.91 36.93 6.59
C ALA A 140 9.64 38.28 7.29
N GLU A 141 9.86 38.36 8.60
CA GLU A 141 9.51 39.54 9.42
C GLU A 141 10.69 39.99 10.28
N THR A 142 11.83 40.28 9.63
CA THR A 142 12.80 41.22 10.20
C THR A 142 13.14 42.27 9.15
N PRO A 143 12.44 43.42 9.12
CA PRO A 143 13.03 44.62 8.55
C PRO A 143 14.14 45.10 9.49
N PRO A 144 15.40 45.28 9.04
CA PRO A 144 16.32 46.15 9.76
C PRO A 144 15.77 47.58 9.69
N VAL A 145 15.29 47.97 10.86
CA VAL A 145 14.94 49.27 11.42
C VAL A 145 15.90 50.40 11.03
N ALA A 146 15.30 51.55 10.71
CA ALA A 146 15.82 52.94 10.66
C ALA A 146 16.92 53.28 9.65
#